data_AF-A0A432V0U2-F1
#
_entry.id   AF-A0A432V0U2-F1
#
_cell.length_a   1.000
_cell.length_b   1.000
_cell.length_c   1.000
_cell.angle_alpha   90.00
_cell.angle_beta   90.00
_cell.angle_gamma   90.00
#
_symmetry.space_group_name_H-M   'P 1'
#
loop_
_entity.id
_entity.type
_entity.pdbx_description
1 polymer ?
#
loop_
_entity_poly.entity_id
_entity_poly.type
_entity_poly.pdbx_seq_one_letter_code
_entity_poly.pdbx_strand_id
1 'polypeptide(L)'
;MATPTHSCLLDRIARERNMARFYELSVKPTLFGEVALVRRWGRIGTWGRQRIDIHPHGHAALAALEDIARTKHKRGYRPRV
;
A
#
# COMPACT_ATOMS: atom_id res chain seq x y z
N MET A 1 -10.54 -6.78 -20.16
CA MET A 1 -9.10 -6.66 -19.86
C MET A 1 -8.90 -6.99 -18.39
N ALA A 2 -8.11 -8.02 -18.06
CA ALA A 2 -7.89 -8.41 -16.67
C ALA A 2 -7.12 -7.30 -15.95
N THR A 3 -7.69 -6.71 -14.89
CA THR A 3 -7.02 -5.69 -14.10
C THR A 3 -5.92 -6.37 -13.29
N PRO A 4 -4.64 -6.05 -13.51
CA PRO A 4 -3.56 -6.72 -12.81
C PRO A 4 -3.59 -6.35 -11.32
N THR A 5 -3.70 -7.37 -10.46
CA THR A 5 -3.59 -7.24 -9.01
C THR A 5 -2.16 -6.85 -8.67
N HIS A 6 -1.94 -5.57 -8.34
CA HIS A 6 -0.64 -5.07 -7.92
C HIS A 6 -0.62 -4.90 -6.41
N SER A 7 0.38 -5.47 -5.74
CA SER A 7 0.61 -5.28 -4.32
C SER A 7 2.04 -4.81 -4.06
N CYS A 8 2.19 -3.95 -3.06
CA CYS A 8 3.49 -3.46 -2.58
C CYS A 8 3.47 -3.49 -1.05
N LEU A 9 4.37 -4.28 -0.47
CA LEU A 9 4.56 -4.34 0.96
C LEU A 9 5.87 -3.64 1.32
N LEU A 10 5.79 -2.72 2.27
CA LEU A 10 6.91 -1.90 2.70
C LEU A 10 7.08 -1.97 4.21
N ASP A 11 8.32 -2.02 4.65
CA ASP A 11 8.70 -2.01 6.05
C ASP A 11 9.53 -0.80 6.42
N ARG A 12 9.35 -0.34 7.65
CA ARG A 12 10.25 0.59 8.29
C ARG A 12 10.65 0.03 9.65
N ILE A 13 11.90 -0.42 9.73
CA ILE A 13 12.51 -0.98 10.94
C ILE A 13 13.69 -0.10 11.34
N ALA A 14 13.64 0.44 12.55
CA ALA A 14 14.67 1.26 13.18
C ALA A 14 14.76 0.84 14.65
N ARG A 15 15.76 -0.01 14.97
CA ARG A 15 15.93 -0.62 16.29
C ARG A 15 16.25 0.43 17.34
N GLU A 16 17.06 1.41 16.98
CA GLU A 16 17.47 2.55 17.81
C GLU A 16 16.30 3.42 18.26
N ARG A 17 15.14 3.30 17.60
CA ARG A 17 13.91 4.05 17.88
C ARG A 17 12.74 3.16 18.31
N ASN A 18 12.97 1.87 18.61
CA ASN A 18 11.92 0.86 18.88
C ASN A 18 10.77 0.92 17.83
N MET A 19 11.16 1.08 16.57
CA MET A 19 10.24 1.31 15.46
C MET A 19 10.24 0.09 14.54
N ALA A 20 9.10 -0.59 14.47
CA ALA A 20 8.84 -1.68 13.54
C ALA A 20 7.44 -1.47 12.98
N ARG A 21 7.34 -0.91 11.77
CA ARG A 21 6.06 -0.59 11.12
C ARG A 21 6.00 -1.17 9.73
N PHE A 22 4.81 -1.61 9.33
CA PHE A 22 4.52 -2.03 7.97
C PHE A 22 3.62 -1.01 7.26
N TYR A 23 3.67 -1.02 5.94
CA TYR A 23 2.79 -0.31 5.05
C TYR A 23 2.52 -1.19 3.83
N GLU A 24 1.28 -1.60 3.63
CA GLU A 24 0.83 -2.45 2.54
C GLU A 24 -0.10 -1.66 1.63
N LEU A 25 0.13 -1.79 0.34
CA LEU A 25 -0.68 -1.24 -0.73
C LEU A 25 -1.14 -2.38 -1.62
N SER A 26 -2.42 -2.46 -1.94
CA SER A 26 -2.91 -3.42 -2.92
C SER A 26 -4.01 -2.81 -3.79
N VAL A 27 -3.89 -3.00 -5.10
CA VAL A 27 -4.87 -2.60 -6.10
C VAL A 27 -5.75 -3.80 -6.41
N LYS A 28 -7.06 -3.67 -6.23
CA LYS A 28 -8.04 -4.73 -6.46
C LYS A 28 -9.20 -4.20 -7.31
N PRO A 29 -9.71 -4.99 -8.28
CA PRO A 29 -10.95 -4.63 -8.96
C PRO A 29 -12.12 -4.66 -7.96
N THR A 30 -13.09 -3.77 -8.15
CA THR A 30 -14.37 -3.80 -7.42
C THR A 30 -15.44 -4.53 -8.23
N LEU A 31 -16.54 -4.91 -7.57
CA LEU A 31 -17.69 -5.55 -8.23
C LEU A 31 -18.40 -4.62 -9.24
N PHE A 32 -18.14 -3.32 -9.17
CA PHE A 32 -18.82 -2.29 -9.98
C PHE A 32 -17.96 -1.79 -11.15
N GLY A 33 -16.85 -2.46 -11.45
CA GLY A 33 -15.95 -2.09 -12.55
C GLY A 33 -14.97 -0.95 -12.22
N GLU A 34 -15.02 -0.42 -11.01
CA GLU A 34 -14.02 0.50 -10.46
C GLU A 34 -12.82 -0.28 -9.91
N VAL A 35 -11.82 0.45 -9.42
CA VAL A 35 -10.63 -0.14 -8.83
C VAL A 35 -10.37 0.44 -7.44
N ALA A 36 -10.25 -0.44 -6.45
CA ALA A 36 -9.95 -0.07 -5.07
C ALA A 36 -8.45 -0.16 -4.80
N LEU A 37 -7.87 0.91 -4.28
CA LEU A 37 -6.57 0.91 -3.64
C LEU A 37 -6.75 0.70 -2.14
N VAL A 38 -6.43 -0.51 -1.68
CA VAL A 38 -6.45 -0.88 -0.26
C VAL A 38 -5.09 -0.57 0.36
N ARG A 39 -5.10 0.19 1.45
CA ARG A 39 -3.94 0.66 2.18
C ARG A 39 -4.02 0.12 3.60
N ARG A 40 -3.03 -0.66 4.04
CA ARG A 40 -2.93 -1.13 5.43
C ARG A 40 -1.64 -0.66 6.06
N TRP A 41 -1.67 -0.29 7.34
CA TRP A 41 -0.47 0.15 8.04
C TRP A 41 -0.59 -0.04 9.54
N GLY A 42 0.53 -0.33 10.19
CA GLY A 42 0.52 -0.60 11.62
C GLY A 42 1.92 -0.86 12.15
N ARG A 43 2.00 -1.29 13.42
CA ARG A 43 3.21 -1.93 13.93
C ARG A 43 3.26 -3.35 13.38
N ILE A 44 4.46 -3.85 13.09
CA ILE A 44 4.65 -5.25 12.66
C ILE A 44 4.17 -6.16 13.78
N GLY A 45 3.41 -7.20 13.44
CA GLY A 45 2.78 -8.12 14.40
C GLY A 45 1.39 -7.68 14.90
N THR A 46 0.81 -6.61 14.37
CA THR A 46 -0.57 -6.20 14.70
C THR A 46 -1.45 -6.08 13.46
N TRP A 47 -2.77 -6.04 13.66
CA TRP A 47 -3.74 -5.82 12.58
C TRP A 47 -3.62 -4.44 11.92
N GLY A 48 -3.11 -3.45 12.65
CA GLY A 48 -2.93 -2.09 12.16
C GLY A 48 -4.25 -1.38 11.87
N ARG A 49 -4.23 -0.52 10.86
CA ARG A 49 -5.37 0.21 10.32
C ARG A 49 -5.46 -0.04 8.82
N GLN A 50 -6.67 0.10 8.28
CA GLN A 50 -6.97 -0.02 6.87
C GLN A 50 -7.69 1.21 6.36
N ARG A 51 -7.42 1.59 5.10
CA ARG A 51 -8.19 2.55 4.32
C ARG A 51 -8.35 2.03 2.91
N ILE A 52 -9.50 2.31 2.32
CA ILE A 52 -9.81 1.96 0.93
C ILE A 52 -10.06 3.28 0.20
N ASP A 53 -9.32 3.49 -0.87
CA ASP A 53 -9.49 4.64 -1.77
C ASP A 53 -10.00 4.08 -3.12
N ILE A 54 -11.16 4.54 -3.60
CA ILE A 54 -11.76 4.08 -4.86
C ILE A 54 -11.31 4.97 -6.02
N HIS A 55 -10.98 4.34 -7.14
CA HIS A 55 -10.52 4.99 -8.35
C HIS A 55 -11.34 4.51 -9.55
N PRO A 56 -11.60 5.37 -10.54
CA PRO A 56 -12.43 5.02 -11.70
C PRO A 56 -11.81 3.92 -12.57
N HIS A 57 -10.48 3.90 -12.70
CA HIS A 57 -9.76 2.97 -13.57
C HIS A 57 -8.45 2.47 -12.94
N GLY A 58 -7.95 1.31 -13.41
CA GLY A 58 -6.74 0.67 -12.89
C GLY A 58 -5.49 1.54 -12.98
N HIS A 59 -5.31 2.27 -14.09
CA HIS A 59 -4.19 3.21 -14.24
C HIS A 59 -4.16 4.28 -13.13
N ALA A 60 -5.31 4.85 -12.78
CA ALA A 60 -5.40 5.86 -11.73
C ALA A 60 -5.05 5.28 -10.34
N ALA A 61 -5.50 4.06 -10.05
CA ALA A 61 -5.13 3.36 -8.81
C ALA A 61 -3.64 3.01 -8.75
N LEU A 62 -3.04 2.62 -9.88
CA LEU A 62 -1.61 2.31 -9.98
C LEU A 62 -0.74 3.55 -9.80
N ALA A 63 -1.07 4.66 -10.45
CA ALA A 63 -0.39 5.93 -10.25
C ALA A 63 -0.45 6.37 -8.77
N ALA A 64 -1.62 6.26 -8.14
CA ALA A 64 -1.77 6.55 -6.71
C ALA A 64 -0.93 5.61 -5.82
N LEU A 65 -0.87 4.31 -6.15
CA LEU A 65 -0.02 3.35 -5.45
C LEU A 65 1.46 3.75 -5.55
N GLU A 66 1.94 4.08 -6.74
CA GLU A 66 3.33 4.47 -7.00
C GLU A 66 3.70 5.76 -6.26
N ASP A 67 2.82 6.76 -6.26
CA ASP A 67 3.03 8.01 -5.55
C ASP A 67 3.11 7.82 -4.04
N ILE A 68 2.25 6.97 -3.48
CA ILE A 68 2.30 6.63 -2.06
C ILE A 68 3.58 5.85 -1.76
N ALA A 69 3.92 4.83 -2.56
CA ALA A 69 5.12 4.03 -2.39
C ALA A 69 6.39 4.91 -2.42
N ARG A 70 6.50 5.81 -3.39
CA ARG A 70 7.60 6.79 -3.53
C ARG A 70 7.68 7.70 -2.31
N THR A 71 6.55 8.22 -1.85
CA THR A 71 6.47 9.08 -0.65
C THR A 71 6.90 8.31 0.61
N LYS A 72 6.48 7.05 0.76
CA LYS A 72 6.89 6.21 1.90
C LYS A 72 8.35 5.82 1.82
N HIS A 73 8.88 5.58 0.63
CA HIS A 73 10.29 5.30 0.41
C HIS A 73 11.18 6.44 0.92
N LYS A 74 10.81 7.70 0.59
CA LYS A 74 11.47 8.91 1.11
C LYS A 74 11.41 9.02 2.65
N ARG A 75 10.38 8.43 3.29
CA ARG A 75 10.23 8.38 4.76
C ARG A 75 10.99 7.22 5.41
N GLY A 76 11.82 6.50 4.66
CA GLY A 76 12.62 5.39 5.17
C GLY A 76 11.91 4.04 5.18
N TYR A 77 10.73 3.93 4.53
CA TYR A 77 10.17 2.62 4.25
C TYR A 77 10.96 1.96 3.10
N ARG A 78 11.07 0.63 3.13
CA ARG A 78 11.76 -0.18 2.12
C ARG A 78 10.86 -1.33 1.68
N PRO A 79 10.90 -1.77 0.42
CA PRO A 79 10.18 -2.96 -0.01
C PRO A 79 10.52 -4.15 0.88
N ARG A 80 9.51 -4.88 1.35
CA ARG A 80 9.70 -6.19 1.99
C ARG A 80 9.81 -7.21 0.87
N VAL A 81 10.99 -7.82 0.73
CA VAL A 81 11.25 -8.96 -0.14
C VAL A 81 10.84 -10.26 0.53
#